data_AF-A0A942HFD3-F1
#
_entry.id   AF-A0A942HFD3-F1
#
_cell.length_a   1.000
_cell.length_b   1.000
_cell.length_c   1.000
_cell.angle_alpha   90.00
_cell.angle_beta   90.00
_cell.angle_gamma   90.00
#
_symmetry.space_group_name_H-M   'P 1'
#
loop_
_entity.id
_entity.type
_entity.pdbx_description
1 polymer ?
#
loop_
_entity_poly.entity_id
_entity_poly.type
_entity_poly.pdbx_seq_one_letter_code
_entity_poly.pdbx_strand_id
1 'polypeptide(L)'
;MTHPTPEDLLERIRQHERARLRVYIGAAPGVGKTYAMLQEAHALKARGIDVVIGIVETYGRQDTEAQVKDLEVVPRRTVAYRGASIEEMDVDAIVARRPQVCVVDELAHTNAPGSRNPKRYQDVLHLLDAGIGVMTAVNIQHLETLNDAVARVTGVRVRETVPDTFLDRADEVINVDVTVEELRNRLRQGKVYRPEKVEQALNNFFRKGNLSTLRELALRAVADEVGEKAASYREREGLEPAMIPERVMVCMSSNAHAPRVIRTGARIAGRLGARWYAVYVETPAESPGRIAAADSDALRQNIQLAESLGATVVRVKARTPYEGLIAFAQREGITHVIFGQSARSRWELIWNGSTIDRFLSEVKDAAVQVVPLSAADEVSAPSVGRSDGASR
;
A
#
# COMPACT_ATOMS: atom_id res chain seq x y z
N MET A 1 -31.17 3.58 14.33
CA MET A 1 -30.22 2.53 14.77
C MET A 1 -31.02 1.26 14.93
N THR A 2 -31.00 0.40 13.92
CA THR A 2 -31.66 -0.91 13.93
C THR A 2 -30.87 -1.84 14.84
N HIS A 3 -31.57 -2.53 15.75
CA HIS A 3 -30.96 -3.53 16.61
C HIS A 3 -30.53 -4.74 15.77
N PRO A 4 -29.35 -5.32 16.02
CA PRO A 4 -28.87 -6.49 15.28
C PRO A 4 -29.83 -7.66 15.47
N THR A 5 -30.11 -8.38 14.40
CA THR A 5 -31.00 -9.54 14.40
C THR A 5 -30.35 -10.71 15.14
N PRO A 6 -31.14 -11.71 15.60
CA PRO A 6 -30.58 -12.94 16.16
C PRO A 6 -29.63 -13.67 15.21
N GLU A 7 -29.86 -13.55 13.90
CA GLU A 7 -29.00 -14.11 12.84
C GLU A 7 -27.66 -13.37 12.78
N ASP A 8 -27.67 -12.03 12.84
CA ASP A 8 -26.44 -11.22 12.93
C ASP A 8 -25.63 -11.55 14.19
N LEU A 9 -26.31 -11.81 15.31
CA LEU A 9 -25.65 -12.23 16.56
C LEU A 9 -25.05 -13.63 16.43
N LEU A 10 -25.77 -14.57 15.83
CA LEU A 10 -25.30 -15.93 15.62
C LEU A 10 -24.09 -15.97 14.67
N GLU A 11 -24.11 -15.13 13.64
CA GLU A 11 -23.03 -14.99 12.68
C GLU A 11 -21.79 -14.35 13.33
N ARG A 12 -21.97 -13.33 14.18
CA ARG A 12 -20.89 -12.75 15.00
C ARG A 12 -20.28 -13.75 15.98
N ILE A 13 -21.10 -14.59 16.61
CA ILE A 13 -20.61 -15.68 17.49
C ILE A 13 -19.81 -16.70 16.68
N ARG A 14 -20.32 -17.13 15.51
CA ARG A 14 -19.60 -18.04 14.60
C ARG A 14 -18.30 -17.46 14.06
N GLN A 15 -18.24 -16.16 13.80
CA GLN A 15 -17.00 -15.46 13.41
C GLN A 15 -15.97 -15.45 14.56
N HIS A 16 -16.42 -15.33 15.81
CA HIS A 16 -15.56 -15.43 16.99
C HIS A 16 -15.07 -16.85 17.28
N GLU A 17 -15.84 -17.87 16.91
CA GLU A 17 -15.48 -19.29 17.07
C GLU A 17 -14.64 -19.85 15.91
N ARG A 18 -14.51 -19.12 14.79
CA ARG A 18 -13.75 -19.59 13.63
C ARG A 18 -12.24 -19.55 13.90
N ALA A 19 -11.53 -20.58 13.43
CA ALA A 19 -10.08 -20.59 13.39
C ALA A 19 -9.55 -19.34 12.67
N ARG A 20 -8.70 -18.56 13.35
CA ARG A 20 -8.13 -17.32 12.82
C ARG A 20 -6.70 -17.52 12.33
N LEU A 21 -6.39 -16.98 11.17
CA LEU A 21 -5.04 -16.93 10.60
C LEU A 21 -4.43 -15.54 10.80
N ARG A 22 -3.30 -15.48 11.51
CA ARG A 22 -2.49 -14.27 11.67
C ARG A 22 -1.17 -14.44 10.93
N VAL A 23 -0.87 -13.53 10.01
CA VAL A 23 0.35 -13.57 9.19
C VAL A 23 1.26 -12.40 9.52
N TYR A 24 2.46 -12.69 9.99
CA TYR A 24 3.52 -11.73 10.23
C TYR A 24 4.38 -11.59 8.98
N ILE A 25 4.28 -10.46 8.30
CA ILE A 25 5.07 -10.14 7.09
C ILE A 25 6.27 -9.29 7.50
N GLY A 26 7.41 -9.53 6.87
CA GLY A 26 8.61 -8.71 7.07
C GLY A 26 9.41 -8.54 5.79
N ALA A 27 10.11 -7.42 5.69
CA ALA A 27 10.91 -7.08 4.52
C ALA A 27 12.06 -8.07 4.27
N ALA A 28 12.64 -8.63 5.35
CA ALA A 28 13.83 -9.47 5.26
C ALA A 28 13.99 -10.41 6.47
N PRO A 29 14.87 -11.43 6.38
CA PRO A 29 15.29 -12.21 7.54
C PRO A 29 15.93 -11.30 8.60
N GLY A 30 15.60 -11.52 9.88
CA GLY A 30 16.19 -10.77 10.99
C GLY A 30 15.42 -9.53 11.44
N VAL A 31 14.31 -9.16 10.78
CA VAL A 31 13.45 -8.05 11.25
C VAL A 31 12.71 -8.34 12.57
N GLY A 32 12.62 -9.61 12.97
CA GLY A 32 12.05 -10.01 14.26
C GLY A 32 10.66 -10.68 14.21
N LYS A 33 10.20 -11.15 13.04
CA LYS A 33 8.89 -11.82 12.87
C LYS A 33 8.64 -12.92 13.91
N THR A 34 9.56 -13.88 14.02
CA THR A 34 9.47 -15.00 14.96
C THR A 34 9.38 -14.52 16.41
N TYR A 35 10.16 -13.50 16.77
CA TYR A 35 10.15 -12.92 18.11
C TYR A 35 8.79 -12.26 18.42
N ALA A 36 8.28 -11.44 17.50
CA ALA A 36 6.97 -10.81 17.64
C ALA A 36 5.83 -11.85 17.73
N MET A 37 5.91 -12.90 16.91
CA MET A 37 4.96 -14.01 16.91
C MET A 37 4.97 -14.77 18.25
N LEU A 38 6.14 -15.06 18.82
CA LEU A 38 6.26 -15.72 20.12
C LEU A 38 5.79 -14.83 21.29
N GLN A 39 6.05 -13.52 21.23
CA GLN A 39 5.55 -12.57 22.23
C GLN A 39 4.01 -12.56 22.28
N GLU A 40 3.36 -12.54 21.12
CA GLU A 40 1.90 -12.63 21.05
C GLU A 40 1.40 -14.02 21.50
N ALA A 41 2.11 -15.11 21.18
CA ALA A 41 1.77 -16.45 21.68
C ALA A 41 1.77 -16.52 23.21
N HIS A 42 2.77 -15.88 23.86
CA HIS A 42 2.79 -15.73 25.33
C HIS A 42 1.63 -14.89 25.84
N ALA A 43 1.30 -13.78 25.18
CA ALA A 43 0.17 -12.94 25.55
C ALA A 43 -1.17 -13.70 25.47
N LEU A 44 -1.36 -14.56 24.46
CA LEU A 44 -2.52 -15.44 24.34
C LEU A 44 -2.56 -16.49 25.45
N LYS A 45 -1.43 -17.15 25.71
CA LYS A 45 -1.33 -18.14 26.80
C LYS A 45 -1.63 -17.52 28.17
N ALA A 46 -1.14 -16.31 28.43
CA ALA A 46 -1.41 -15.58 29.66
C ALA A 46 -2.90 -15.22 29.84
N ARG A 47 -3.67 -15.16 28.74
CA ARG A 47 -5.14 -14.99 28.75
C ARG A 47 -5.89 -16.32 28.86
N GLY A 48 -5.19 -17.44 29.03
CA GLY A 48 -5.78 -18.77 29.14
C GLY A 48 -6.14 -19.43 27.81
N ILE A 49 -5.64 -18.91 26.68
CA ILE A 49 -5.80 -19.56 25.37
C ILE A 49 -4.81 -20.72 25.26
N ASP A 50 -5.27 -21.87 24.79
CA ASP A 50 -4.43 -23.05 24.54
C ASP A 50 -3.56 -22.86 23.29
N VAL A 51 -2.26 -22.63 23.51
CA VAL A 51 -1.28 -22.32 22.46
C VAL A 51 -0.16 -23.36 22.44
N VAL A 52 0.12 -23.89 21.24
CA VAL A 52 1.26 -24.78 20.99
C VAL A 52 2.16 -24.24 19.88
N ILE A 53 3.42 -24.63 19.92
CA ILE A 53 4.39 -24.45 18.84
C ILE A 53 4.38 -25.73 18.00
N GLY A 54 3.94 -25.62 16.74
CA GLY A 54 4.08 -26.69 15.76
C GLY A 54 5.49 -26.71 15.17
N ILE A 55 5.97 -25.54 14.75
CA ILE A 55 7.36 -25.38 14.34
C ILE A 55 7.81 -23.92 14.46
N VAL A 56 9.01 -23.73 15.02
CA VAL A 56 9.71 -22.44 15.07
C VAL A 56 11.19 -22.70 14.78
N GLU A 57 11.77 -21.88 13.90
CA GLU A 57 13.20 -21.89 13.63
C GLU A 57 13.90 -20.75 14.37
N THR A 58 14.67 -21.11 15.39
CA THR A 58 15.43 -20.13 16.18
C THR A 58 16.73 -19.73 15.51
N TYR A 59 17.25 -20.54 14.58
CA TYR A 59 18.54 -20.38 13.91
C TYR A 59 19.72 -20.11 14.86
N GLY A 60 19.68 -20.65 16.09
CA GLY A 60 20.71 -20.43 17.11
C GLY A 60 20.64 -19.07 17.80
N ARG A 61 19.52 -18.35 17.70
CA ARG A 61 19.32 -17.06 18.38
C ARG A 61 18.88 -17.29 19.81
N GLN A 62 19.78 -17.09 20.77
CA GLN A 62 19.52 -17.24 22.21
C GLN A 62 18.27 -16.49 22.68
N ASP A 63 18.08 -15.25 22.21
CA ASP A 63 16.90 -14.44 22.55
C ASP A 63 15.58 -15.07 22.07
N THR A 64 15.60 -15.80 20.94
CA THR A 64 14.40 -16.47 20.39
C THR A 64 14.21 -17.85 21.04
N GLU A 65 15.29 -18.57 21.33
CA GLU A 65 15.24 -19.81 22.11
C GLU A 65 14.67 -19.57 23.51
N ALA A 66 15.06 -18.45 24.14
CA ALA A 66 14.52 -18.02 25.41
C ALA A 66 13.01 -17.70 25.36
N GLN A 67 12.45 -17.43 24.18
CA GLN A 67 11.03 -17.18 23.98
C GLN A 67 10.22 -18.46 23.75
N VAL A 68 10.86 -19.58 23.37
CA VAL A 68 10.16 -20.86 23.24
C VAL A 68 9.75 -21.39 24.63
N LYS A 69 10.68 -21.37 25.58
CA LYS A 69 10.57 -21.83 26.99
C LYS A 69 9.20 -22.40 27.40
N ASP A 70 8.29 -21.53 27.83
CA ASP A 70 7.10 -21.94 28.55
C ASP A 70 5.97 -22.38 27.61
N LEU A 71 6.13 -22.25 26.29
CA LEU A 71 5.13 -22.69 25.30
C LEU A 71 5.28 -24.20 25.07
N GLU A 72 4.14 -24.90 24.99
CA GLU A 72 4.13 -26.33 24.65
C GLU A 72 4.63 -26.49 23.21
N VAL A 73 5.59 -27.39 22.98
CA VAL A 73 6.13 -27.68 21.64
C VAL A 73 5.69 -29.07 21.23
N VAL A 74 5.01 -29.18 20.09
CA VAL A 74 4.68 -30.49 19.52
C VAL A 74 5.96 -31.09 18.92
N PRO A 75 6.33 -32.34 19.27
CA PRO A 75 7.51 -32.99 18.72
C PRO A 75 7.49 -33.01 17.19
N ARG A 76 8.62 -32.67 16.58
CA ARG A 76 8.80 -32.72 15.12
C ARG A 76 8.82 -34.16 14.65
N ARG A 77 8.28 -34.42 13.46
CA ARG A 77 8.41 -35.73 12.82
C ARG A 77 9.73 -35.80 12.05
N THR A 78 10.33 -36.97 12.03
CA THR A 78 11.57 -37.21 11.30
C THR A 78 11.30 -37.93 9.99
N VAL A 79 11.78 -37.38 8.87
CA VAL A 79 11.65 -37.95 7.52
C VAL A 79 13.04 -38.29 6.99
N ALA A 80 13.26 -39.56 6.63
CA ALA A 80 14.50 -39.99 6.00
C ALA A 80 14.46 -39.67 4.49
N TYR A 81 15.41 -38.86 4.01
CA TYR A 81 15.53 -38.52 2.59
C TYR A 81 16.98 -38.50 2.14
N ARG A 82 17.31 -39.30 1.12
CA ARG A 82 18.66 -39.43 0.52
C ARG A 82 19.78 -39.66 1.56
N GLY A 83 19.51 -40.44 2.60
CA GLY A 83 20.47 -40.73 3.67
C GLY A 83 20.64 -39.63 4.72
N ALA A 84 19.89 -38.53 4.61
CA ALA A 84 19.80 -37.49 5.64
C ALA A 84 18.46 -37.59 6.40
N SER A 85 18.49 -37.19 7.66
CA SER A 85 17.31 -37.06 8.53
C SER A 85 16.82 -35.62 8.50
N ILE A 86 15.60 -35.39 8.02
CA ILE A 86 14.98 -34.06 7.95
C ILE A 86 13.85 -34.00 8.97
N GLU A 87 13.87 -32.99 9.84
CA GLU A 87 12.77 -32.74 10.77
C GLU A 87 11.71 -31.85 10.12
N GLU A 88 10.45 -32.21 10.30
CA GLU A 88 9.29 -31.46 9.81
C GLU A 88 8.23 -31.31 10.90
N MET A 89 7.36 -30.34 10.72
CA MET A 89 6.17 -30.17 11.56
C MET A 89 5.29 -31.43 11.50
N ASP A 90 4.84 -31.91 12.66
CA ASP A 90 3.90 -33.03 12.73
C ASP A 90 2.46 -32.52 12.77
N VAL A 91 1.88 -32.32 11.59
CA VAL A 91 0.51 -31.81 11.42
C VAL A 91 -0.51 -32.73 12.07
N ASP A 92 -0.34 -34.05 11.95
CA ASP A 92 -1.30 -35.01 12.46
C ASP A 92 -1.27 -35.04 14.01
N ALA A 93 -0.09 -34.91 14.62
CA ALA A 93 0.04 -34.76 16.07
C ALA A 93 -0.60 -33.46 16.58
N ILE A 94 -0.43 -32.33 15.87
CA ILE A 94 -1.07 -31.05 16.22
C ILE A 94 -2.59 -31.17 16.12
N VAL A 95 -3.11 -31.76 15.04
CA VAL A 95 -4.55 -31.98 14.86
C VAL A 95 -5.11 -32.91 15.94
N ALA A 96 -4.38 -33.97 16.32
CA ALA A 96 -4.79 -34.85 17.40
C ALA A 96 -4.80 -34.15 18.77
N ARG A 97 -3.85 -33.23 19.01
CA ARG A 97 -3.76 -32.41 20.23
C ARG A 97 -4.85 -31.35 20.32
N ARG A 98 -5.42 -30.91 19.19
CA ARG A 98 -6.51 -29.91 19.10
C ARG A 98 -6.28 -28.63 19.92
N PRO A 99 -5.15 -27.93 19.76
CA PRO A 99 -4.94 -26.63 20.40
C PRO A 99 -5.90 -25.58 19.85
N GLN A 100 -6.12 -24.48 20.59
CA GLN A 100 -6.85 -23.34 20.04
C GLN A 100 -6.00 -22.56 19.02
N VAL A 101 -4.70 -22.43 19.27
CA VAL A 101 -3.76 -21.74 18.39
C VAL A 101 -2.46 -22.53 18.21
N CYS A 102 -1.98 -22.63 16.98
CA CYS A 102 -0.69 -23.20 16.62
C CYS A 102 0.24 -22.15 16.02
N VAL A 103 1.49 -22.09 16.51
CA VAL A 103 2.56 -21.25 15.94
C VAL A 103 3.34 -22.04 14.89
N VAL A 104 3.44 -21.49 13.68
CA VAL A 104 4.07 -22.13 12.50
C VAL A 104 4.99 -21.14 11.77
N ASP A 105 6.30 -21.25 11.94
CA ASP A 105 7.29 -20.40 11.25
C ASP A 105 7.66 -20.92 9.85
N GLU A 106 8.31 -20.06 9.07
CA GLU A 106 8.73 -20.27 7.68
C GLU A 106 7.61 -20.74 6.76
N LEU A 107 6.55 -19.94 6.64
CA LEU A 107 5.37 -20.26 5.80
C LEU A 107 5.72 -20.71 4.37
N ALA A 108 6.80 -20.16 3.80
CA ALA A 108 7.25 -20.44 2.44
C ALA A 108 8.00 -21.77 2.29
N HIS A 109 8.31 -22.47 3.38
CA HIS A 109 9.11 -23.69 3.37
C HIS A 109 8.54 -24.75 2.43
N THR A 110 9.44 -25.48 1.76
CA THR A 110 9.11 -26.66 0.95
C THR A 110 9.31 -27.90 1.79
N ASN A 111 8.21 -28.60 2.07
CA ASN A 111 8.24 -29.76 2.95
C ASN A 111 9.09 -30.89 2.37
N ALA A 112 9.67 -31.71 3.24
CA ALA A 112 10.44 -32.89 2.87
C ALA A 112 9.67 -33.79 1.88
N PRO A 113 10.32 -34.38 0.87
CA PRO A 113 9.68 -35.30 -0.06
C PRO A 113 9.01 -36.48 0.66
N GLY A 114 7.80 -36.83 0.22
CA GLY A 114 6.94 -37.82 0.91
C GLY A 114 6.06 -37.22 2.02
N SER A 115 6.12 -35.90 2.25
CA SER A 115 5.13 -35.20 3.06
C SER A 115 3.76 -35.19 2.38
N ARG A 116 2.69 -35.20 3.20
CA ARG A 116 1.30 -35.14 2.72
C ARG A 116 1.07 -33.92 1.83
N ASN A 117 1.56 -32.77 2.27
CA ASN A 117 1.55 -31.55 1.49
C ASN A 117 2.97 -31.17 1.07
N PRO A 118 3.19 -30.70 -0.18
CA PRO A 118 4.49 -30.23 -0.63
C PRO A 118 4.94 -28.89 -0.02
N LYS A 119 4.01 -28.06 0.49
CA LYS A 119 4.32 -26.71 0.99
C LYS A 119 3.76 -26.49 2.39
N ARG A 120 4.52 -25.81 3.25
CA ARG A 120 4.11 -25.54 4.64
C ARG A 120 2.85 -24.67 4.73
N TYR A 121 2.62 -23.75 3.80
CA TYR A 121 1.37 -22.99 3.75
C TYR A 121 0.13 -23.90 3.57
N GLN A 122 0.27 -25.07 2.94
CA GLN A 122 -0.83 -26.02 2.80
C GLN A 122 -1.08 -26.79 4.10
N ASP A 123 -0.03 -27.04 4.89
CA ASP A 123 -0.20 -27.56 6.26
C ASP A 123 -0.92 -26.55 7.14
N VAL A 124 -0.60 -25.26 7.02
CA VAL A 124 -1.32 -24.19 7.70
C VAL A 124 -2.80 -24.18 7.32
N LEU A 125 -3.13 -24.31 6.03
CA LEU A 125 -4.52 -24.43 5.59
C LEU A 125 -5.21 -25.66 6.20
N HIS A 126 -4.52 -26.80 6.27
CA HIS A 126 -5.05 -28.01 6.88
C HIS A 126 -5.32 -27.85 8.38
N LEU A 127 -4.47 -27.13 9.11
CA LEU A 127 -4.71 -26.79 10.53
C LEU A 127 -5.94 -25.88 10.68
N LEU A 128 -6.07 -24.87 9.84
CA LEU A 128 -7.23 -23.96 9.85
C LEU A 128 -8.54 -24.71 9.54
N ASP A 129 -8.52 -25.61 8.57
CA ASP A 129 -9.68 -26.45 8.21
C ASP A 129 -10.06 -27.42 9.34
N ALA A 130 -9.10 -27.80 10.19
CA ALA A 130 -9.33 -28.59 11.41
C ALA A 130 -9.86 -27.74 12.60
N GLY A 131 -10.07 -26.43 12.39
CA GLY A 131 -10.58 -25.52 13.42
C GLY A 131 -9.50 -24.97 14.37
N ILE A 132 -8.22 -25.07 14.00
CA ILE A 132 -7.09 -24.59 14.81
C ILE A 132 -6.64 -23.23 14.27
N GLY A 133 -6.64 -22.19 15.11
CA GLY A 133 -6.07 -20.89 14.72
C GLY A 133 -4.57 -21.00 14.46
N VAL A 134 -4.04 -20.22 13.51
CA VAL A 134 -2.61 -20.29 13.15
C VAL A 134 -1.98 -18.90 13.20
N MET A 135 -0.81 -18.82 13.84
CA MET A 135 0.10 -17.68 13.75
C MET A 135 1.30 -18.10 12.92
N THR A 136 1.58 -17.38 11.84
CA THR A 136 2.68 -17.72 10.92
C THR A 136 3.47 -16.51 10.47
N ALA A 137 4.68 -16.72 9.95
CA ALA A 137 5.56 -15.67 9.50
C ALA A 137 6.12 -15.93 8.10
N VAL A 138 6.24 -14.86 7.31
CA VAL A 138 6.76 -14.89 5.94
C VAL A 138 7.56 -13.63 5.62
N ASN A 139 8.62 -13.75 4.83
CA ASN A 139 9.28 -12.58 4.25
C ASN A 139 8.63 -12.21 2.92
N ILE A 140 8.59 -10.91 2.60
CA ILE A 140 7.97 -10.41 1.38
C ILE A 140 8.56 -11.02 0.09
N GLN A 141 9.83 -11.42 0.14
CA GLN A 141 10.52 -12.07 -0.97
C GLN A 141 9.92 -13.41 -1.41
N HIS A 142 9.09 -14.02 -0.57
CA HIS A 142 8.48 -15.31 -0.85
C HIS A 142 7.08 -15.19 -1.46
N LEU A 143 6.52 -13.98 -1.60
CA LEU A 143 5.27 -13.82 -2.34
C LEU A 143 5.54 -14.02 -3.83
N GLU A 144 4.68 -14.83 -4.47
CA GLU A 144 4.85 -15.25 -5.87
C GLU A 144 4.93 -14.04 -6.81
N THR A 145 4.00 -13.09 -6.67
CA THR A 145 3.94 -11.90 -7.57
C THR A 145 5.15 -10.98 -7.43
N LEU A 146 5.85 -11.01 -6.29
CA LEU A 146 6.98 -10.13 -5.99
C LEU A 146 8.33 -10.74 -6.36
N ASN A 147 8.38 -12.01 -6.78
CA ASN A 147 9.61 -12.74 -7.04
C ASN A 147 10.51 -12.02 -8.07
N ASP A 148 9.95 -11.60 -9.20
CA ASP A 148 10.69 -10.93 -10.27
C ASP A 148 11.23 -9.55 -9.85
N ALA A 149 10.42 -8.80 -9.09
CA ALA A 149 10.84 -7.51 -8.55
C ALA A 149 12.01 -7.69 -7.57
N VAL A 150 11.90 -8.67 -6.68
CA VAL A 150 12.93 -8.99 -5.68
C VAL A 150 14.20 -9.51 -6.33
N ALA A 151 14.11 -10.39 -7.33
CA ALA A 151 15.27 -10.91 -8.05
C ALA A 151 16.03 -9.80 -8.79
N ARG A 152 15.32 -8.83 -9.35
CA ARG A 152 15.92 -7.66 -10.03
C ARG A 152 16.70 -6.76 -9.08
N VAL A 153 16.22 -6.63 -7.85
CA VAL A 153 16.84 -5.80 -6.80
C VAL A 153 18.00 -6.53 -6.14
N THR A 154 17.80 -7.78 -5.75
CA THR A 154 18.74 -8.54 -4.90
C THR A 154 19.74 -9.37 -5.70
N GLY A 155 19.45 -9.65 -6.98
CA GLY A 155 20.18 -10.61 -7.81
C GLY A 155 19.92 -12.07 -7.44
N VAL A 156 19.06 -12.34 -6.46
CA VAL A 156 18.78 -13.69 -5.95
C VAL A 156 17.37 -14.10 -6.34
N ARG A 157 17.24 -15.24 -7.04
CA ARG A 157 15.94 -15.85 -7.32
C ARG A 157 15.48 -16.66 -6.12
N VAL A 158 14.29 -16.36 -5.62
CA VAL A 158 13.67 -17.10 -4.52
C VAL A 158 12.93 -18.29 -5.09
N ARG A 159 13.29 -19.51 -4.67
CA ARG A 159 12.65 -20.74 -5.15
C ARG A 159 11.45 -21.15 -4.31
N GLU A 160 11.47 -20.76 -3.05
CA GLU A 160 10.43 -21.07 -2.10
C GLU A 160 9.42 -19.95 -2.05
N THR A 161 8.24 -20.20 -2.61
CA THR A 161 7.20 -19.18 -2.75
C THR A 161 5.90 -19.59 -2.08
N VAL A 162 5.07 -18.58 -1.82
CA VAL A 162 3.70 -18.67 -1.31
C VAL A 162 2.82 -17.89 -2.28
N PRO A 163 1.70 -18.47 -2.77
CA PRO A 163 0.74 -17.73 -3.58
C PRO A 163 0.17 -16.55 -2.79
N ASP A 164 0.04 -15.40 -3.44
CA ASP A 164 -0.50 -14.18 -2.83
C ASP A 164 -1.92 -14.40 -2.28
N THR A 165 -2.73 -15.23 -2.96
CA THR A 165 -4.10 -15.64 -2.56
C THR A 165 -4.16 -16.37 -1.21
N PHE A 166 -3.03 -16.78 -0.65
CA PHE A 166 -2.98 -17.28 0.73
C PHE A 166 -3.30 -16.15 1.73
N LEU A 167 -2.90 -14.90 1.43
CA LEU A 167 -3.13 -13.76 2.32
C LEU A 167 -4.62 -13.40 2.42
N ASP A 168 -5.40 -13.65 1.37
CA ASP A 168 -6.86 -13.51 1.37
C ASP A 168 -7.54 -14.32 2.49
N ARG A 169 -6.91 -15.42 2.92
CA ARG A 169 -7.40 -16.28 4.01
C ARG A 169 -7.00 -15.79 5.39
N ALA A 170 -6.05 -14.86 5.49
CA ALA A 170 -5.62 -14.31 6.76
C ALA A 170 -6.75 -13.47 7.36
N ASP A 171 -6.95 -13.54 8.67
CA ASP A 171 -7.84 -12.62 9.38
C ASP A 171 -7.09 -11.36 9.80
N GLU A 172 -5.78 -11.48 10.04
CA GLU A 172 -4.91 -10.36 10.41
C GLU A 172 -3.57 -10.47 9.68
N VAL A 173 -3.09 -9.36 9.10
CA VAL A 173 -1.77 -9.26 8.50
C VAL A 173 -0.98 -8.18 9.23
N ILE A 174 0.11 -8.59 9.89
CA ILE A 174 0.93 -7.75 10.75
C ILE A 174 2.26 -7.47 10.05
N ASN A 175 2.56 -6.20 9.82
CA ASN A 175 3.89 -5.79 9.35
C ASN A 175 4.89 -5.75 10.51
N VAL A 176 5.99 -6.50 10.40
CA VAL A 176 7.12 -6.45 11.33
C VAL A 176 8.27 -5.72 10.65
N ASP A 177 8.45 -4.46 11.04
CA ASP A 177 9.40 -3.55 10.41
C ASP A 177 10.51 -3.12 11.37
N VAL A 178 11.69 -2.90 10.80
CA VAL A 178 12.86 -2.30 11.47
C VAL A 178 13.58 -1.42 10.48
N THR A 179 14.34 -0.44 10.97
CA THR A 179 15.12 0.41 10.07
C THR A 179 16.22 -0.41 9.35
N VAL A 180 16.59 0.02 8.13
CA VAL A 180 17.66 -0.62 7.36
C VAL A 180 18.98 -0.65 8.14
N GLU A 181 19.32 0.42 8.84
CA GLU A 181 20.53 0.48 9.67
C GLU A 181 20.47 -0.47 10.86
N GLU A 182 19.32 -0.54 11.54
CA GLU A 182 19.12 -1.48 12.64
C GLU A 182 19.26 -2.93 12.18
N LEU A 183 18.63 -3.31 11.07
CA LEU A 183 18.73 -4.66 10.53
C LEU A 183 20.19 -5.01 10.17
N ARG A 184 20.91 -4.08 9.55
CA ARG A 184 22.34 -4.26 9.24
C ARG A 184 23.19 -4.36 10.52
N ASN A 185 22.86 -3.61 11.56
CA ASN A 185 23.55 -3.68 12.85
C ASN A 185 23.29 -5.02 13.55
N ARG A 186 22.06 -5.53 13.51
CA ARG A 186 21.73 -6.88 14.02
C ARG A 186 22.52 -7.96 13.27
N LEU A 187 22.68 -7.80 11.96
CA LEU A 187 23.50 -8.71 11.15
C LEU A 187 24.98 -8.68 11.57
N ARG A 188 25.56 -7.48 11.76
CA ARG A 188 26.95 -7.30 12.24
C ARG A 188 27.18 -7.89 13.63
N GLN A 189 26.17 -7.85 14.49
CA GLN A 189 26.20 -8.45 15.83
C GLN A 189 26.04 -9.98 15.82
N GLY A 190 25.94 -10.62 14.66
CA GLY A 190 25.74 -12.06 14.55
C GLY A 190 24.35 -12.54 14.96
N LYS A 191 23.37 -11.62 15.12
CA LYS A 191 22.01 -11.96 15.57
C LYS A 191 21.11 -12.53 14.46
N VAL A 192 21.57 -12.50 13.20
CA VAL A 192 20.78 -12.90 12.04
C VAL A 192 21.41 -14.06 11.28
N TYR A 193 22.73 -14.03 11.08
CA TYR A 193 23.54 -15.07 10.44
C TYR A 193 24.76 -15.40 11.28
N ARG A 194 25.32 -16.59 11.06
CA ARG A 194 26.63 -16.97 11.62
C ARG A 194 27.74 -16.02 11.14
N PRO A 195 28.75 -15.71 11.98
CA PRO A 195 29.76 -14.69 11.70
C PRO A 195 30.44 -14.82 10.33
N GLU A 196 30.67 -16.05 9.86
CA GLU A 196 31.40 -16.32 8.62
C GLU A 196 30.62 -15.87 7.37
N LYS A 197 29.30 -15.76 7.47
CA LYS A 197 28.41 -15.34 6.35
C LYS A 197 28.00 -13.87 6.41
N VAL A 198 28.34 -13.15 7.49
CA VAL A 198 27.88 -11.78 7.74
C VAL A 198 28.37 -10.81 6.65
N GLU A 199 29.66 -10.80 6.36
CA GLU A 199 30.24 -9.89 5.35
C GLU A 199 29.69 -10.15 3.95
N GLN A 200 29.58 -11.43 3.56
CA GLN A 200 28.99 -11.81 2.28
C GLN A 200 27.51 -11.39 2.19
N ALA A 201 26.75 -11.53 3.27
CA ALA A 201 25.34 -11.14 3.32
C ALA A 201 25.18 -9.62 3.22
N LEU A 202 25.98 -8.84 3.95
CA LEU A 202 26.00 -7.36 3.93
C LEU A 202 26.34 -6.78 2.56
N ASN A 203 27.21 -7.47 1.83
CA ASN A 203 27.67 -7.07 0.50
C ASN A 203 26.79 -7.62 -0.64
N ASN A 204 25.74 -8.40 -0.35
CA ASN A 204 24.80 -8.90 -1.36
C ASN A 204 23.36 -8.55 -0.98
N PHE A 205 22.61 -9.50 -0.39
CA PHE A 205 21.20 -9.33 -0.07
C PHE A 205 20.93 -8.13 0.85
N PHE A 206 21.78 -7.91 1.87
CA PHE A 206 21.58 -6.88 2.90
C PHE A 206 22.18 -5.51 2.54
N ARG A 207 22.44 -5.23 1.26
CA ARG A 207 22.81 -3.87 0.80
C ARG A 207 21.69 -2.88 1.14
N LYS A 208 22.06 -1.65 1.48
CA LYS A 208 21.08 -0.61 1.90
C LYS A 208 19.97 -0.41 0.87
N GLY A 209 20.31 -0.28 -0.42
CA GLY A 209 19.32 -0.12 -1.50
C GLY A 209 18.35 -1.30 -1.60
N ASN A 210 18.86 -2.53 -1.44
CA ASN A 210 18.03 -3.73 -1.49
C ASN A 210 17.04 -3.77 -0.33
N LEU A 211 17.51 -3.53 0.89
CA LEU A 211 16.68 -3.51 2.09
C LEU A 211 15.64 -2.38 2.06
N SER A 212 15.99 -1.19 1.56
CA SER A 212 15.03 -0.09 1.38
C SER A 212 13.90 -0.49 0.43
N THR A 213 14.24 -1.14 -0.69
CA THR A 213 13.26 -1.58 -1.68
C THR A 213 12.38 -2.70 -1.12
N LEU A 214 12.96 -3.69 -0.46
CA LEU A 214 12.21 -4.77 0.19
C LEU A 214 11.26 -4.24 1.28
N ARG A 215 11.69 -3.21 2.03
CA ARG A 215 10.86 -2.54 3.02
C ARG A 215 9.68 -1.80 2.38
N GLU A 216 9.92 -1.09 1.28
CA GLU A 216 8.85 -0.46 0.49
C GLU A 216 7.84 -1.50 -0.02
N LEU A 217 8.32 -2.62 -0.58
CA LEU A 217 7.46 -3.70 -1.06
C LEU A 217 6.63 -4.31 0.08
N ALA A 218 7.24 -4.55 1.25
CA ALA A 218 6.53 -5.10 2.41
C ALA A 218 5.42 -4.15 2.90
N LEU A 219 5.72 -2.85 3.01
CA LEU A 219 4.74 -1.84 3.43
C LEU A 219 3.58 -1.73 2.43
N ARG A 220 3.88 -1.77 1.13
CA ARG A 220 2.87 -1.73 0.07
C ARG A 220 1.96 -2.94 0.13
N ALA A 221 2.51 -4.15 0.18
CA ALA A 221 1.72 -5.39 0.23
C ALA A 221 0.78 -5.43 1.45
N VAL A 222 1.25 -4.99 2.63
CA VAL A 222 0.40 -4.92 3.82
C VAL A 222 -0.68 -3.85 3.67
N ALA A 223 -0.36 -2.71 3.06
CA ALA A 223 -1.36 -1.65 2.82
C ALA A 223 -2.45 -2.12 1.84
N ASP A 224 -2.08 -2.83 0.78
CA ASP A 224 -3.02 -3.37 -0.21
C ASP A 224 -3.98 -4.38 0.46
N GLU A 225 -3.44 -5.34 1.22
CA GLU A 225 -4.23 -6.34 1.95
C GLU A 225 -5.19 -5.73 2.99
N VAL A 226 -4.71 -4.76 3.78
CA VAL A 226 -5.56 -4.06 4.77
C VAL A 226 -6.65 -3.26 4.05
N GLY A 227 -6.35 -2.68 2.89
CA GLY A 227 -7.30 -1.98 2.04
C GLY A 227 -8.43 -2.89 1.55
N GLU A 228 -8.11 -4.07 1.02
CA GLU A 228 -9.10 -5.03 0.53
C GLU A 228 -10.02 -5.56 1.64
N LYS A 229 -9.46 -5.82 2.82
CA LYS A 229 -10.24 -6.21 4.01
C LYS A 229 -11.17 -5.09 4.49
N ALA A 230 -10.68 -3.86 4.53
CA ALA A 230 -11.51 -2.71 4.90
C ALA A 230 -12.65 -2.50 3.90
N ALA A 231 -12.40 -2.69 2.61
CA ALA A 231 -13.42 -2.58 1.56
C ALA A 231 -14.48 -3.67 1.71
N SER A 232 -14.07 -4.95 1.81
CA SER A 232 -15.00 -6.08 1.92
C SER A 232 -15.83 -6.06 3.22
N TYR A 233 -15.24 -5.64 4.35
CA TYR A 233 -15.98 -5.45 5.59
C TYR A 233 -17.06 -4.37 5.45
N ARG A 234 -16.73 -3.24 4.81
CA ARG A 234 -17.67 -2.12 4.63
C ARG A 234 -18.81 -2.48 3.69
N GLU A 235 -18.53 -3.20 2.61
CA GLU A 235 -19.56 -3.72 1.70
C GLU A 235 -20.55 -4.63 2.44
N ARG A 236 -20.06 -5.56 3.28
CA ARG A 236 -20.90 -6.47 4.08
C ARG A 236 -21.76 -5.74 5.11
N GLU A 237 -21.20 -4.74 5.79
CA GLU A 237 -21.92 -3.94 6.80
C GLU A 237 -22.78 -2.83 6.18
N GLY A 238 -22.86 -2.73 4.85
CA GLY A 238 -23.58 -1.66 4.15
C GLY A 238 -23.04 -0.26 4.45
N LEU A 239 -21.77 -0.18 4.82
CA LEU A 239 -21.07 1.07 5.11
C LEU A 239 -20.57 1.69 3.81
N GLU A 240 -20.63 3.03 3.72
CA GLU A 240 -20.02 3.79 2.63
C GLU A 240 -18.55 3.37 2.43
N PRO A 241 -18.04 3.30 1.18
CA PRO A 241 -16.69 2.85 0.85
C PRO A 241 -15.61 3.49 1.75
N ALA A 242 -14.54 2.74 2.03
CA ALA A 242 -13.42 3.27 2.80
C ALA A 242 -12.85 4.53 2.11
N MET A 243 -12.44 5.52 2.91
CA MET A 243 -11.86 6.78 2.43
C MET A 243 -10.69 6.46 1.48
N ILE A 244 -10.92 6.65 0.19
CA ILE A 244 -9.95 6.43 -0.89
C ILE A 244 -8.70 7.27 -0.57
N PRO A 245 -7.46 6.78 -0.81
CA PRO A 245 -6.28 7.61 -0.67
C PRO A 245 -6.50 8.92 -1.42
N GLU A 246 -6.34 10.04 -0.73
CA GLU A 246 -6.64 11.35 -1.30
C GLU A 246 -5.86 11.53 -2.62
N ARG A 247 -6.56 11.94 -3.67
CA ARG A 247 -5.99 12.22 -5.00
C ARG A 247 -6.34 13.64 -5.37
N VAL A 248 -5.31 14.46 -5.53
CA VAL A 248 -5.47 15.89 -5.81
C VAL A 248 -5.31 16.14 -7.30
N MET A 249 -6.28 16.76 -7.93
CA MET A 249 -6.18 17.30 -9.29
C MET A 249 -6.03 18.81 -9.24
N VAL A 250 -5.00 19.32 -9.90
CA VAL A 250 -4.81 20.75 -10.14
C VAL A 250 -5.09 21.03 -11.60
N CYS A 251 -6.10 21.86 -11.86
CA CYS A 251 -6.47 22.25 -13.22
C CYS A 251 -5.52 23.35 -13.70
N MET A 252 -4.67 23.01 -14.68
CA MET A 252 -3.70 23.92 -15.26
C MET A 252 -4.31 24.65 -16.47
N SER A 253 -4.19 25.98 -16.47
CA SER A 253 -4.47 26.82 -17.63
C SER A 253 -3.17 27.29 -18.30
N SER A 254 -3.26 27.66 -19.57
CA SER A 254 -2.21 28.29 -20.38
C SER A 254 -1.90 29.75 -19.99
N ASN A 255 -2.46 30.27 -18.89
CA ASN A 255 -2.34 31.67 -18.47
C ASN A 255 -1.25 31.91 -17.41
N ALA A 256 -0.91 33.19 -17.19
CA ALA A 256 0.13 33.65 -16.27
C ALA A 256 -0.15 33.35 -14.77
N HIS A 257 -1.37 32.96 -14.41
CA HIS A 257 -1.77 32.76 -13.01
C HIS A 257 -1.62 31.31 -12.52
N ALA A 258 -1.36 30.37 -13.42
CA ALA A 258 -1.17 28.96 -13.11
C ALA A 258 -0.09 28.65 -12.05
N PRO A 259 1.05 29.37 -11.94
CA PRO A 259 2.06 29.07 -10.92
C PRO A 259 1.54 29.11 -9.47
N ARG A 260 0.61 30.02 -9.17
CA ARG A 260 0.03 30.13 -7.82
C ARG A 260 -0.89 28.95 -7.50
N VAL A 261 -1.68 28.53 -8.48
CA VAL A 261 -2.58 27.39 -8.36
C VAL A 261 -1.77 26.10 -8.17
N ILE A 262 -0.71 25.93 -8.97
CA ILE A 262 0.23 24.80 -8.89
C ILE A 262 0.89 24.73 -7.51
N ARG A 263 1.45 25.84 -7.00
CA ARG A 263 2.05 25.87 -5.64
C ARG A 263 1.03 25.59 -4.54
N THR A 264 -0.20 26.10 -4.69
CA THR A 264 -1.27 25.85 -3.72
C THR A 264 -1.66 24.38 -3.71
N GLY A 265 -1.78 23.75 -4.88
CA GLY A 265 -2.08 22.33 -4.98
C GLY A 265 -0.96 21.43 -4.49
N ALA A 266 0.30 21.75 -4.79
CA ALA A 266 1.45 21.04 -4.21
C ALA A 266 1.43 21.06 -2.68
N ARG A 267 1.10 22.21 -2.07
CA ARG A 267 1.01 22.35 -0.61
C ARG A 267 -0.14 21.52 -0.02
N ILE A 268 -1.28 21.45 -0.70
CA ILE A 268 -2.44 20.66 -0.26
C ILE A 268 -2.13 19.17 -0.40
N ALA A 269 -1.60 18.74 -1.54
CA ALA A 269 -1.19 17.37 -1.77
C ALA A 269 -0.16 16.90 -0.73
N GLY A 270 0.84 17.73 -0.42
CA GLY A 270 1.83 17.43 0.61
C GLY A 270 1.24 17.29 2.01
N ARG A 271 0.22 18.07 2.38
CA ARG A 271 -0.47 17.94 3.67
C ARG A 271 -1.32 16.67 3.76
N LEU A 272 -1.91 16.27 2.65
CA LEU A 272 -2.75 15.06 2.55
C LEU A 272 -1.93 13.78 2.37
N GLY A 273 -0.61 13.88 2.13
CA GLY A 273 0.19 12.72 1.69
C GLY A 273 -0.30 12.14 0.35
N ALA A 274 -0.98 12.97 -0.44
CA ALA A 274 -1.71 12.56 -1.63
C ALA A 274 -0.82 12.54 -2.87
N ARG A 275 -1.10 11.60 -3.79
CA ARG A 275 -0.66 11.74 -5.17
C ARG A 275 -1.43 12.90 -5.81
N TRP A 276 -0.74 13.70 -6.63
CA TRP A 276 -1.39 14.81 -7.29
C TRP A 276 -1.03 14.91 -8.77
N TYR A 277 -2.03 15.33 -9.52
CA TYR A 277 -2.01 15.46 -10.97
C TYR A 277 -2.13 16.92 -11.34
N ALA A 278 -1.31 17.36 -12.29
CA ALA A 278 -1.46 18.67 -12.88
C ALA A 278 -2.01 18.48 -14.29
N VAL A 279 -3.29 18.82 -14.48
CA VAL A 279 -4.07 18.42 -15.65
C VAL A 279 -4.29 19.63 -16.54
N TYR A 280 -3.81 19.53 -17.77
CA TYR A 280 -4.06 20.50 -18.83
C TYR A 280 -5.03 19.89 -19.86
N VAL A 281 -6.10 20.60 -20.20
CA VAL A 281 -7.03 20.15 -21.24
C VAL A 281 -6.76 20.91 -22.54
N GLU A 282 -6.32 20.17 -23.55
CA GLU A 282 -6.08 20.68 -24.90
C GLU A 282 -7.41 20.73 -25.67
N THR A 283 -7.90 21.94 -25.91
CA THR A 283 -9.10 22.19 -26.73
C THR A 283 -8.76 22.36 -28.21
N PRO A 284 -9.72 22.22 -29.15
CA PRO A 284 -9.47 22.43 -30.58
C PRO A 284 -8.98 23.83 -30.96
N ALA A 285 -9.21 24.83 -30.09
CA ALA A 285 -8.71 26.20 -30.25
C ALA A 285 -7.23 26.34 -29.84
N GLU A 286 -6.74 25.46 -28.98
CA GLU A 286 -5.36 25.45 -28.44
C GLU A 286 -4.52 24.30 -29.02
N SER A 287 -4.97 23.69 -30.11
CA SER A 287 -4.23 22.64 -30.81
C SER A 287 -2.85 23.13 -31.27
N PRO A 288 -1.84 22.24 -31.40
CA PRO A 288 -0.50 22.61 -31.89
C PRO A 288 -0.57 23.45 -33.17
N GLY A 289 -0.01 24.66 -33.13
CA GLY A 289 -0.03 25.63 -34.24
C GLY A 289 -1.15 26.68 -34.19
N ARG A 290 -2.09 26.59 -33.23
CA ARG A 290 -3.16 27.59 -33.01
C ARG A 290 -3.07 28.34 -31.69
N ILE A 291 -2.34 27.79 -30.72
CA ILE A 291 -2.03 28.48 -29.47
C ILE A 291 -1.07 29.65 -29.72
N ALA A 292 -1.31 30.80 -29.07
CA ALA A 292 -0.40 31.93 -29.16
C ALA A 292 0.98 31.56 -28.57
N ALA A 293 2.06 32.10 -29.13
CA ALA A 293 3.41 31.76 -28.71
C ALA A 293 3.65 32.04 -27.20
N ALA A 294 3.10 33.15 -26.70
CA ALA A 294 3.17 33.52 -25.28
C ALA A 294 2.48 32.49 -24.36
N ASP A 295 1.32 31.99 -24.77
CA ASP A 295 0.55 30.99 -24.01
C ASP A 295 1.23 29.61 -24.04
N SER A 296 1.89 29.28 -25.16
CA SER A 296 2.69 28.05 -25.27
C SER A 296 3.93 28.07 -24.36
N ASP A 297 4.59 29.21 -24.23
CA ASP A 297 5.75 29.35 -23.35
C ASP A 297 5.35 29.34 -21.88
N ALA A 298 4.26 30.02 -21.52
CA ALA A 298 3.68 29.96 -20.18
C ALA A 298 3.29 28.52 -19.80
N LEU A 299 2.63 27.77 -20.70
CA LEU A 299 2.28 26.37 -20.48
C LEU A 299 3.53 25.51 -20.23
N ARG A 300 4.61 25.70 -20.99
CA ARG A 300 5.87 24.96 -20.79
C ARG A 300 6.47 25.23 -19.41
N GLN A 301 6.50 26.48 -18.97
CA GLN A 301 7.00 26.86 -17.65
C GLN A 301 6.14 26.27 -16.53
N ASN A 302 4.81 26.28 -16.70
CA ASN A 302 3.88 25.70 -15.74
C ASN A 302 4.04 24.19 -15.59
N ILE A 303 4.27 23.46 -16.69
CA ILE A 303 4.56 22.02 -16.68
C ILE A 303 5.84 21.74 -15.90
N GLN A 304 6.93 22.46 -16.20
CA GLN A 304 8.21 22.31 -15.50
C GLN A 304 8.06 22.59 -13.99
N LEU A 305 7.30 23.63 -13.63
CA LEU A 305 7.01 23.93 -12.23
C LEU A 305 6.24 22.80 -11.56
N ALA A 306 5.20 22.27 -12.20
CA ALA A 306 4.40 21.19 -11.64
C ALA A 306 5.24 19.91 -11.43
N GLU A 307 6.06 19.53 -12.41
CA GLU A 307 6.98 18.39 -12.32
C GLU A 307 8.02 18.60 -11.19
N SER A 308 8.59 19.80 -11.08
CA SER A 308 9.56 20.13 -10.02
C SER A 308 8.97 20.03 -8.60
N LEU A 309 7.65 20.17 -8.49
CA LEU A 309 6.89 20.03 -7.24
C LEU A 309 6.28 18.63 -7.05
N GLY A 310 6.66 17.68 -7.91
CA GLY A 310 6.27 16.27 -7.79
C GLY A 310 4.89 15.93 -8.37
N ALA A 311 4.31 16.77 -9.24
CA ALA A 311 3.07 16.45 -9.92
C ALA A 311 3.27 15.42 -11.03
N THR A 312 2.26 14.56 -11.24
CA THR A 312 2.12 13.84 -12.52
C THR A 312 1.39 14.75 -13.51
N VAL A 313 2.09 15.25 -14.54
CA VAL A 313 1.48 16.13 -15.54
C VAL A 313 0.71 15.30 -16.57
N VAL A 314 -0.57 15.64 -16.78
CA VAL A 314 -1.43 14.96 -17.75
C VAL A 314 -2.01 15.95 -18.74
N ARG A 315 -1.90 15.62 -20.02
CA ARG A 315 -2.58 16.35 -21.10
C ARG A 315 -3.79 15.55 -21.57
N VAL A 316 -4.97 16.15 -21.47
CA VAL A 316 -6.24 15.53 -21.88
C VAL A 316 -6.74 16.26 -23.12
N LYS A 317 -7.06 15.53 -24.19
CA LYS A 317 -7.72 16.12 -25.36
C LYS A 317 -9.22 16.04 -25.17
N ALA A 318 -9.91 17.17 -25.25
CA ALA A 318 -11.36 17.22 -25.14
C ALA A 318 -11.94 18.40 -25.94
N ARG A 319 -13.24 18.33 -26.27
CA ARG A 319 -13.91 19.42 -27.00
C ARG A 319 -14.05 20.65 -26.12
N THR A 320 -14.30 20.44 -24.84
CA THR A 320 -14.36 21.50 -23.82
C THR A 320 -13.42 21.16 -22.65
N PRO A 321 -12.87 22.16 -21.94
CA PRO A 321 -12.05 21.91 -20.75
C PRO A 321 -12.78 21.09 -19.69
N TYR A 322 -14.05 21.38 -19.48
CA TYR A 322 -14.91 20.73 -18.50
C TYR A 322 -15.07 19.21 -18.73
N GLU A 323 -15.40 18.80 -19.97
CA GLU A 323 -15.56 17.37 -20.29
C GLU A 323 -14.26 16.59 -20.05
N GLY A 324 -13.12 17.19 -20.41
CA GLY A 324 -11.81 16.59 -20.19
C GLY A 324 -11.47 16.43 -18.71
N LEU A 325 -11.77 17.45 -17.90
CA LEU A 325 -11.51 17.43 -16.46
C LEU A 325 -12.39 16.42 -15.72
N ILE A 326 -13.68 16.30 -16.05
CA ILE A 326 -14.56 15.30 -15.42
C ILE A 326 -14.16 13.89 -15.80
N ALA A 327 -13.95 13.65 -17.10
CA ALA A 327 -13.56 12.32 -17.57
C ALA A 327 -12.25 11.87 -16.91
N PHE A 328 -11.31 12.80 -16.71
CA PHE A 328 -10.09 12.54 -15.97
C PHE A 328 -10.37 12.30 -14.47
N ALA A 329 -11.17 13.16 -13.84
CA ALA A 329 -11.47 13.09 -12.42
C ALA A 329 -12.15 11.77 -12.02
N GLN A 330 -13.12 11.32 -12.81
CA GLN A 330 -13.82 10.05 -12.60
C GLN A 330 -12.89 8.85 -12.84
N ARG A 331 -12.12 8.87 -13.93
CA ARG A 331 -11.19 7.77 -14.26
C ARG A 331 -10.11 7.57 -13.22
N GLU A 332 -9.53 8.66 -12.71
CA GLU A 332 -8.45 8.62 -11.73
C GLU A 332 -8.96 8.67 -10.28
N GLY A 333 -10.27 8.68 -10.04
CA GLY A 333 -10.86 8.70 -8.69
C GLY A 333 -10.38 9.91 -7.86
N ILE A 334 -10.45 11.11 -8.45
CA ILE A 334 -9.99 12.34 -7.81
C ILE A 334 -10.93 12.75 -6.68
N THR A 335 -10.36 13.04 -5.50
CA THR A 335 -11.09 13.41 -4.28
C THR A 335 -10.94 14.89 -3.92
N HIS A 336 -9.93 15.56 -4.46
CA HIS A 336 -9.67 16.98 -4.25
C HIS A 336 -9.36 17.67 -5.58
N VAL A 337 -10.10 18.71 -5.93
CA VAL A 337 -9.94 19.45 -7.18
C VAL A 337 -9.65 20.90 -6.92
N ILE A 338 -8.62 21.42 -7.56
CA ILE A 338 -8.15 22.79 -7.39
C ILE A 338 -8.26 23.53 -8.71
N PHE A 339 -9.00 24.63 -8.70
CA PHE A 339 -9.16 25.54 -9.82
C PHE A 339 -8.51 26.90 -9.51
N GLY A 340 -7.97 27.55 -10.54
CA GLY A 340 -7.67 28.98 -10.48
C GLY A 340 -8.91 29.80 -10.77
N GLN A 341 -9.12 30.92 -10.07
CA GLN A 341 -10.08 31.93 -10.50
C GLN A 341 -9.62 32.51 -11.85
N SER A 342 -10.48 32.51 -12.88
CA SER A 342 -10.11 32.95 -14.23
C SER A 342 -10.15 34.48 -14.38
N ALA A 343 -9.24 35.04 -15.20
CA ALA A 343 -9.14 36.47 -15.54
C ALA A 343 -10.16 36.97 -16.59
N ARG A 344 -11.25 36.24 -16.87
CA ARG A 344 -12.30 36.72 -17.81
C ARG A 344 -13.55 37.19 -17.07
N SER A 345 -13.74 38.50 -17.19
CA SER A 345 -14.88 39.39 -16.91
C SER A 345 -15.92 38.98 -15.86
N ARG A 346 -16.07 39.89 -14.88
CA ARG A 346 -17.07 39.94 -13.80
C ARG A 346 -18.55 39.91 -14.26
N TRP A 347 -18.81 39.77 -15.56
CA TRP A 347 -20.14 39.63 -16.17
C TRP A 347 -20.56 38.18 -16.45
N GLU A 348 -19.63 37.23 -16.59
CA GLU A 348 -19.97 35.78 -16.70
C GLU A 348 -20.26 35.14 -15.32
N LEU A 349 -19.91 35.82 -14.22
CA LEU A 349 -20.14 35.35 -12.85
C LEU A 349 -21.62 35.26 -12.46
N ILE A 350 -22.53 35.93 -13.17
CA ILE A 350 -23.97 35.84 -12.93
C ILE A 350 -24.58 34.61 -13.64
N TRP A 351 -23.87 34.01 -14.60
CA TRP A 351 -24.30 32.79 -15.31
C TRP A 351 -23.52 31.52 -14.94
N ASN A 352 -22.40 31.63 -14.22
CA ASN A 352 -21.52 30.50 -13.89
C ASN A 352 -21.81 29.80 -12.54
N GLY A 353 -23.07 29.77 -12.10
CA GLY A 353 -23.58 28.73 -11.18
C GLY A 353 -23.86 27.39 -11.90
N SER A 354 -23.07 27.05 -12.93
CA SER A 354 -23.29 25.81 -13.69
C SER A 354 -22.03 25.00 -13.92
N THR A 355 -20.82 25.57 -14.02
CA THR A 355 -19.62 24.74 -14.31
C THR A 355 -19.09 24.01 -13.08
N ILE A 356 -18.96 24.71 -11.94
CA ILE A 356 -18.58 24.08 -10.66
C ILE A 356 -19.74 23.21 -10.18
N ASP A 357 -20.97 23.70 -10.27
CA ASP A 357 -22.16 22.94 -9.86
C ASP A 357 -22.36 21.68 -10.71
N ARG A 358 -22.08 21.74 -12.01
CA ARG A 358 -22.14 20.56 -12.89
C ARG A 358 -20.96 19.62 -12.67
N PHE A 359 -19.76 20.14 -12.37
CA PHE A 359 -18.63 19.31 -11.94
C PHE A 359 -18.94 18.59 -10.63
N LEU A 360 -19.46 19.29 -9.62
CA LEU A 360 -19.90 18.72 -8.35
C LEU A 360 -21.08 17.75 -8.52
N SER A 361 -21.95 17.97 -9.52
CA SER A 361 -23.05 17.03 -9.81
C SER A 361 -22.57 15.71 -10.42
N GLU A 362 -21.44 15.73 -11.16
CA GLU A 362 -20.88 14.57 -11.86
C GLU A 362 -19.70 13.92 -11.11
N VAL A 363 -19.08 14.62 -10.16
CA VAL A 363 -18.00 14.16 -9.28
C VAL A 363 -18.40 14.46 -7.83
N LYS A 364 -19.38 13.69 -7.33
CA LYS A 364 -20.09 13.95 -6.07
C LYS A 364 -19.21 13.89 -4.82
N ASP A 365 -18.12 13.14 -4.89
CA ASP A 365 -17.25 12.85 -3.74
C ASP A 365 -15.96 13.69 -3.73
N ALA A 366 -15.85 14.70 -4.60
CA ALA A 366 -14.67 15.55 -4.68
C ALA A 366 -14.85 16.91 -3.98
N ALA A 367 -13.92 17.26 -3.10
CA ALA A 367 -13.80 18.60 -2.54
C ALA A 367 -13.26 19.58 -3.59
N VAL A 368 -13.96 20.69 -3.83
CA VAL A 368 -13.54 21.71 -4.80
C VAL A 368 -12.98 22.94 -4.07
N GLN A 369 -11.76 23.36 -4.46
CA GLN A 369 -11.12 24.57 -3.95
C GLN A 369 -10.77 25.53 -5.09
N VAL A 370 -11.17 26.79 -4.94
CA VAL A 370 -10.84 27.86 -5.90
C VAL A 370 -9.76 28.76 -5.30
N VAL A 371 -8.66 28.94 -6.03
CA VAL A 371 -7.57 29.83 -5.65
C VAL A 371 -7.84 31.23 -6.20
N PRO A 372 -8.02 32.26 -5.36
CA PRO A 372 -8.34 33.60 -5.83
C PRO A 372 -7.15 34.28 -6.51
N LEU A 373 -7.43 35.09 -7.53
CA LEU A 373 -6.46 36.01 -8.13
C LEU A 373 -6.34 37.24 -7.23
N SER A 374 -5.12 37.64 -6.84
CA SER A 374 -4.94 38.92 -6.15
C SER A 374 -4.79 40.05 -7.16
N ALA A 375 -5.37 41.21 -6.86
CA ALA A 375 -5.31 42.44 -7.66
C ALA A 375 -3.89 42.95 -7.98
N ALA A 376 -2.84 42.40 -7.37
CA ALA A 376 -1.44 42.74 -7.68
C ALA A 376 -0.96 42.23 -9.06
N ASP A 377 -1.69 41.31 -9.70
CA ASP A 377 -1.31 40.74 -11.00
C ASP A 377 -2.01 41.44 -12.21
N GLU A 378 -2.81 42.49 -11.99
CA GLU A 378 -3.51 43.22 -13.08
C GLU A 378 -2.63 44.22 -13.84
N VAL A 379 -1.42 44.52 -13.37
CA VAL A 379 -0.60 45.64 -13.91
C VAL A 379 0.26 45.25 -15.14
N SER A 380 0.17 44.02 -15.65
CA SER A 380 1.02 43.55 -16.76
C SER A 380 0.29 43.23 -18.07
N ALA A 381 -0.90 43.81 -18.31
CA ALA A 381 -1.50 43.82 -19.65
C ALA A 381 -1.03 45.06 -20.43
N PRO A 382 -0.46 44.94 -21.65
CA PRO A 382 -0.09 46.10 -22.44
C PRO A 382 -1.35 46.84 -22.88
N SER A 383 -1.38 48.15 -22.63
CA SER A 383 -2.44 49.04 -23.11
C SER A 383 -2.45 49.04 -24.63
N VAL A 384 -3.48 48.42 -25.22
CA VAL A 384 -3.78 48.59 -26.64
C VAL A 384 -4.23 50.03 -26.83
N GLY A 385 -3.38 50.82 -27.50
CA GLY A 385 -3.64 52.21 -27.82
C GLY A 385 -4.95 52.38 -28.58
N ARG A 386 -5.82 53.25 -28.06
CA ARG A 386 -6.90 53.82 -28.86
C ARG A 386 -6.29 54.82 -29.84
N SER A 387 -6.33 54.46 -31.11
CA SER A 387 -6.21 55.40 -32.22
C SER A 387 -7.48 56.26 -32.24
N ASP A 388 -7.39 57.48 -31.70
CA ASP A 388 -8.40 58.49 -31.97
C ASP A 388 -8.11 59.10 -33.35
N GLY A 389 -8.78 58.53 -34.36
CA GLY A 389 -9.05 59.19 -35.61
C GLY A 389 -10.46 59.76 -35.56
N ALA A 390 -10.59 61.08 -35.52
CA ALA A 390 -11.81 61.75 -35.95
C ALA A 390 -11.48 63.14 -36.49
N SER A 391 -11.61 63.25 -37.81
CA SER A 391 -11.73 64.49 -38.55
C SER A 391 -13.06 65.15 -38.22
N ARG A 392 -13.05 66.45 -37.90
CA ARG A 392 -13.86 67.50 -38.55
C ARG A 392 -13.44 68.87 -38.07
#